data_AF-A0A3S4VZA6-F1
#
_entry.id   AF-A0A3S4VZA6-F1
#
_cell.length_a   1.000
_cell.length_b   1.000
_cell.length_c   1.000
_cell.angle_alpha   90.00
_cell.angle_beta   90.00
_cell.angle_gamma   90.00
#
_symmetry.space_group_name_H-M   'P 1'
#
loop_
_entity.id
_entity.type
_entity.pdbx_description
1 polymer ?
#
loop_
_entity_poly.entity_id
_entity_poly.type
_entity_poly.pdbx_seq_one_letter_code
_entity_poly.pdbx_strand_id
1 'polypeptide(L)'
;MDTHSGVGRYRLSSDESEKTGEYKEGIERLWEQSDLPEKVSRYVDLIKNLNYGGKALRYYAGSPMIAAQLLRPQDRALLTELHPSDFPLLRNNFKEFKNITVKRDDGFQQVKATLPPKERRGLVLIDPPYELKEDYDLVIKAVEEGYKRFATGTYAIWYPVVLRQQTKRIFKGLEASGIRKILKLN
;
A
#
# COMPACT_ATOMS: atom_id res chain seq x y z
N MET A 1 -6.80 -5.18 -3.25
CA MET A 1 -5.64 -6.07 -3.12
C MET A 1 -4.45 -5.20 -2.81
N ASP A 2 -3.68 -5.57 -1.81
CA ASP A 2 -2.42 -4.91 -1.43
C ASP A 2 -1.32 -5.97 -1.56
N THR A 3 -0.40 -5.81 -2.51
CA THR A 3 0.59 -6.83 -2.85
C THR A 3 1.74 -6.90 -1.85
N HIS A 4 2.03 -5.81 -1.13
CA HIS A 4 3.15 -5.70 -0.20
C HIS A 4 2.68 -4.96 1.04
N SER A 5 1.98 -5.68 1.91
CA SER A 5 1.19 -5.09 2.99
C SER A 5 2.00 -4.66 4.21
N GLY A 6 3.24 -5.13 4.36
CA GLY A 6 4.03 -4.92 5.57
C GLY A 6 3.31 -5.46 6.80
N VAL A 7 3.46 -4.78 7.95
CA VAL A 7 2.79 -5.16 9.21
C VAL A 7 1.44 -4.47 9.41
N GLY A 8 1.05 -3.56 8.51
CA GLY A 8 -0.22 -2.84 8.52
C GLY A 8 -0.32 -1.64 9.47
N ARG A 9 0.34 -1.66 10.64
CA ARG A 9 0.49 -0.49 11.51
C ARG A 9 1.84 -0.51 12.22
N TYR A 10 2.41 0.67 12.44
CA TYR A 10 3.78 0.84 12.94
C TYR A 10 3.75 1.65 14.23
N ARG A 11 4.54 1.25 15.23
CA ARG A 11 4.77 2.04 16.44
C ARG A 11 5.93 2.99 16.19
N LEU A 12 5.68 4.30 16.30
CA LEU A 12 6.66 5.35 15.97
C LEU A 12 7.75 5.54 17.03
N SER A 13 7.55 4.96 18.21
CA SER A 13 8.55 4.86 19.27
C SER A 13 9.32 3.52 19.24
N SER A 14 9.35 2.83 18.10
CA SER A 14 10.20 1.64 17.96
C SER A 14 11.63 2.06 17.68
N ASP A 15 12.61 1.25 18.07
CA ASP A 15 14.03 1.55 17.86
C ASP A 15 14.33 1.82 16.38
N GLU A 16 13.69 1.11 15.45
CA GLU A 16 13.84 1.34 14.01
C GLU A 16 13.28 2.70 13.58
N SER A 17 12.11 3.09 14.09
CA SER A 17 11.45 4.35 13.75
C SER A 17 12.17 5.55 14.37
N GLU A 18 12.73 5.39 15.58
CA GLU A 18 13.50 6.43 16.27
C GLU A 18 14.88 6.64 15.66
N LYS A 19 15.51 5.57 15.12
CA LYS A 19 16.80 5.67 14.42
C LYS A 19 16.76 6.59 13.21
N THR A 20 15.70 6.52 12.40
CA THR A 20 15.58 7.37 11.20
C THR A 20 14.78 8.64 11.49
N GLY A 21 13.73 8.57 12.31
CA GLY A 21 12.89 9.71 12.67
C GLY A 21 12.12 10.32 11.50
N GLU A 22 12.01 9.64 10.35
CA GLU A 22 11.44 10.20 9.10
C GLU A 22 10.00 10.68 9.27
N TYR A 23 9.21 10.05 10.15
CA TYR A 23 7.82 10.44 10.41
C TYR A 23 7.69 11.89 10.92
N LYS A 24 8.74 12.43 11.57
CA LYS A 24 8.79 13.80 12.10
C LYS A 24 8.80 14.83 10.98
N GLU A 25 9.35 14.47 9.82
CA GLU A 25 9.36 15.31 8.62
C GLU A 25 8.17 15.06 7.70
N GLY A 26 7.44 13.97 7.92
CA GLY A 26 6.24 13.60 7.19
C GLY A 26 4.95 13.88 7.97
N ILE A 27 4.27 12.82 8.39
CA ILE A 27 2.93 12.87 8.97
C ILE A 27 2.84 13.75 10.24
N GLU A 28 3.90 13.84 11.04
CA GLU A 28 3.88 14.68 12.27
C GLU A 28 3.64 16.16 11.94
N ARG A 29 4.18 16.66 10.82
CA ARG A 29 3.98 18.05 10.38
C ARG A 29 2.54 18.36 10.01
N LEU A 30 1.77 17.34 9.62
CA LEU A 30 0.36 17.45 9.22
C LEU A 30 -0.60 17.16 10.38
N TRP A 31 -0.13 16.47 11.42
CA TRP A 31 -0.97 15.88 12.46
C TRP A 31 -1.85 16.91 13.20
N GLU A 32 -1.25 18.02 13.64
CA GLU A 32 -1.93 19.09 14.39
C GLU A 32 -2.45 20.22 13.49
N GLN A 33 -2.28 20.12 12.17
CA GLN A 33 -2.76 21.16 11.25
C GLN A 33 -4.29 21.17 11.19
N SER A 34 -4.86 22.36 11.13
CA SER A 34 -6.33 22.59 11.10
C SER A 34 -6.83 23.13 9.77
N ASP A 35 -5.94 23.63 8.92
CA ASP A 35 -6.20 24.26 7.62
C ASP A 35 -5.78 23.35 6.44
N LEU A 36 -5.96 22.04 6.59
CA LEU A 36 -5.63 21.07 5.55
C LEU A 36 -6.68 21.03 4.43
N PRO A 37 -6.27 20.84 3.16
CA PRO A 37 -7.22 20.51 2.10
C PRO A 37 -8.05 19.28 2.46
N GLU A 38 -9.33 19.27 2.11
CA GLU A 38 -10.32 18.25 2.54
C GLU A 38 -9.83 16.80 2.38
N LYS A 39 -9.21 16.48 1.23
CA LYS A 39 -8.69 15.12 0.95
C LYS A 39 -7.54 14.75 1.89
N VAL A 40 -6.71 15.70 2.25
CA VAL A 40 -5.58 15.50 3.18
C VAL A 40 -6.10 15.42 4.61
N SER A 41 -7.05 16.28 5.00
CA SER A 41 -7.72 16.21 6.31
C SER A 41 -8.32 14.82 6.54
N ARG A 42 -9.07 14.29 5.57
CA ARG A 42 -9.66 12.95 5.65
C ARG A 42 -8.62 11.85 5.89
N TYR A 43 -7.45 11.96 5.26
CA TYR A 43 -6.36 11.02 5.49
C TYR A 43 -5.77 11.17 6.91
N VAL A 44 -5.50 12.40 7.35
CA VAL A 44 -5.00 12.69 8.70
C VAL A 44 -5.99 12.21 9.76
N ASP A 45 -7.30 12.33 9.54
CA ASP A 45 -8.34 11.84 10.45
C ASP A 45 -8.30 10.32 10.65
N LEU A 46 -7.94 9.54 9.63
CA LEU A 46 -7.73 8.09 9.77
C LEU A 46 -6.56 7.76 10.70
N ILE A 47 -5.50 8.56 10.62
CA ILE A 47 -4.34 8.40 11.50
C ILE A 47 -4.73 8.87 12.92
N LYS A 48 -5.52 9.95 13.07
CA LYS A 48 -6.08 10.42 14.36
C LYS A 48 -6.92 9.36 15.04
N ASN A 49 -7.80 8.71 14.30
CA ASN A 49 -8.62 7.62 14.81
C ASN A 49 -7.78 6.43 15.32
N LEU A 50 -6.67 6.11 14.65
CA LEU A 50 -5.74 5.07 15.09
C LEU A 50 -5.06 5.41 16.43
N ASN A 51 -4.91 6.70 16.75
CA ASN A 51 -4.31 7.21 17.98
C ASN A 51 -5.34 7.78 18.96
N TYR A 52 -6.63 7.44 18.81
CA TYR A 52 -7.70 8.00 19.62
C TYR A 52 -7.44 7.82 21.12
N GLY A 53 -7.67 8.89 21.89
CA GLY A 53 -7.41 8.94 23.33
C GLY A 53 -5.93 9.16 23.70
N GLY A 54 -5.02 9.21 22.72
CA GLY A 54 -3.63 9.58 22.92
C GLY A 54 -3.40 11.09 22.82
N LYS A 55 -2.50 11.62 23.65
CA LYS A 55 -2.05 13.03 23.57
C LYS A 55 -0.92 13.26 22.55
N ALA A 56 -0.48 12.20 21.87
CA ALA A 56 0.67 12.23 20.97
C ALA A 56 0.51 11.19 19.87
N LEU A 57 1.14 11.45 18.73
CA LEU A 57 1.24 10.54 17.61
C LEU A 57 2.15 9.35 17.98
N ARG A 58 1.57 8.16 18.15
CA ARG A 58 2.29 6.94 18.59
C ARG A 58 2.30 5.84 17.54
N TYR A 59 1.26 5.79 16.71
CA TYR A 59 1.07 4.78 15.69
C TYR A 59 0.84 5.42 14.33
N TYR A 60 1.45 4.83 13.31
CA TYR A 60 1.19 5.17 11.92
C TYR A 60 0.45 4.01 11.23
N ALA A 61 -0.55 4.35 10.42
CA ALA A 61 -1.32 3.37 9.65
C ALA A 61 -0.61 3.09 8.32
N GLY A 62 -0.21 1.84 8.08
CA GLY A 62 0.17 1.38 6.74
C GLY A 62 -1.05 1.28 5.82
N SER A 63 -0.81 1.03 4.53
CA SER A 63 -1.88 0.88 3.53
C SER A 63 -2.96 -0.15 3.91
N PRO A 64 -2.65 -1.30 4.55
CA PRO A 64 -3.70 -2.22 4.97
C PRO A 64 -4.66 -1.65 6.00
N MET A 65 -4.14 -0.87 6.96
CA MET A 65 -4.95 -0.30 8.03
C MET A 65 -5.80 0.87 7.51
N ILE A 66 -5.25 1.67 6.59
CA ILE A 66 -6.01 2.69 5.87
C ILE A 66 -7.16 2.03 5.09
N ALA A 67 -6.87 0.97 4.33
CA ALA A 67 -7.90 0.23 3.60
C ALA A 67 -8.95 -0.34 4.55
N ALA A 68 -8.56 -0.95 5.68
CA ALA A 68 -9.49 -1.55 6.61
C ALA A 68 -10.48 -0.55 7.24
N GLN A 69 -10.05 0.69 7.49
CA GLN A 69 -10.92 1.76 7.99
C GLN A 69 -11.86 2.33 6.93
N LEU A 70 -11.47 2.27 5.65
CA LEU A 70 -12.24 2.85 4.54
C LEU A 70 -13.17 1.86 3.84
N LEU A 71 -12.87 0.57 3.91
CA LEU A 71 -13.68 -0.48 3.29
C LEU A 71 -15.03 -0.62 4.01
N ARG A 72 -16.09 -0.77 3.22
CA ARG A 72 -17.44 -1.02 3.75
C ARG A 72 -17.60 -2.52 4.07
N PRO A 73 -18.61 -2.92 4.85
CA PRO A 73 -18.81 -4.32 5.23
C PRO A 73 -18.90 -5.31 4.07
N GLN A 74 -19.41 -4.88 2.91
CA GLN A 74 -19.51 -5.69 1.69
C GLN A 74 -18.23 -5.77 0.87
N ASP A 75 -17.28 -4.85 1.08
CA ASP A 75 -16.02 -4.84 0.34
C ASP A 75 -15.06 -5.88 0.92
N ARG A 76 -14.16 -6.42 0.07
CA ARG A 76 -13.16 -7.42 0.47
C ARG A 76 -11.75 -6.92 0.23
N ALA A 77 -10.82 -7.29 1.12
CA ALA A 77 -9.38 -7.08 0.91
C ALA A 77 -8.62 -8.41 0.92
N LEU A 78 -7.60 -8.46 0.06
CA LEU A 78 -6.53 -9.44 0.14
C LEU A 78 -5.23 -8.67 0.40
N LEU A 79 -4.56 -9.04 1.48
CA LEU A 79 -3.30 -8.49 1.95
C LEU A 79 -2.23 -9.58 1.87
N THR A 80 -1.09 -9.28 1.27
CA THR A 80 0.02 -10.24 1.13
C THR A 80 1.29 -9.68 1.74
N GLU A 81 1.99 -10.52 2.50
CA GLU A 81 3.28 -10.20 3.08
C GLU A 81 4.17 -11.45 3.04
N LEU A 82 5.37 -11.33 2.49
CA LEU A 82 6.27 -12.46 2.27
C LEU A 82 7.17 -12.70 3.50
N HIS A 83 7.56 -11.62 4.19
CA HIS A 83 8.55 -11.64 5.25
C HIS A 83 8.06 -12.46 6.47
N PRO A 84 8.84 -13.46 6.93
CA PRO A 84 8.43 -14.37 7.99
C PRO A 84 8.11 -13.69 9.32
N SER A 85 8.79 -12.58 9.63
CA SER A 85 8.61 -11.84 10.88
C SER A 85 7.42 -10.88 10.83
N ASP A 86 7.08 -10.38 9.65
CA ASP A 86 6.06 -9.33 9.48
C ASP A 86 4.68 -9.94 9.29
N PHE A 87 4.60 -11.06 8.56
CA PHE A 87 3.33 -11.74 8.32
C PHE A 87 2.56 -12.10 9.60
N PRO A 88 3.17 -12.64 10.68
CA PRO A 88 2.46 -12.89 11.94
C PRO A 88 1.87 -11.62 12.56
N LEU A 89 2.59 -10.48 12.46
CA LEU A 89 2.12 -9.19 12.96
C LEU A 89 0.95 -8.68 12.12
N LEU A 90 1.06 -8.75 10.80
CA LEU A 90 -0.02 -8.42 9.86
C LEU A 90 -1.27 -9.26 10.16
N ARG A 91 -1.11 -10.59 10.24
CA ARG A 91 -2.20 -11.52 10.54
C ARG A 91 -2.88 -11.19 11.86
N ASN A 92 -2.12 -10.89 12.92
CA ASN A 92 -2.70 -10.54 14.21
C ASN A 92 -3.41 -9.18 14.18
N ASN A 93 -2.88 -8.19 13.46
CA ASN A 93 -3.50 -6.87 13.32
C ASN A 93 -4.85 -6.93 12.59
N PHE A 94 -5.06 -7.91 11.70
CA PHE A 94 -6.29 -8.02 10.90
C PHE A 94 -7.22 -9.18 11.28
N LYS A 95 -6.93 -9.94 12.35
CA LYS A 95 -7.69 -11.14 12.71
C LYS A 95 -9.19 -10.92 12.96
N GLU A 96 -9.57 -9.73 13.43
CA GLU A 96 -10.97 -9.38 13.73
C GLU A 96 -11.73 -8.87 12.50
N PHE A 97 -11.03 -8.55 11.41
CA PHE A 97 -11.63 -8.03 10.18
C PHE A 97 -12.11 -9.17 9.29
N LYS A 98 -13.38 -9.54 9.43
CA LYS A 98 -14.00 -10.67 8.71
C LYS A 98 -13.98 -10.53 7.18
N ASN A 99 -13.84 -9.32 6.66
CA ASN A 99 -13.79 -9.03 5.23
C ASN A 99 -12.37 -8.90 4.66
N ILE A 100 -11.34 -9.16 5.47
CA ILE A 100 -9.93 -9.06 5.10
C ILE A 100 -9.28 -10.44 5.18
N THR A 101 -8.68 -10.86 4.07
CA THR A 101 -7.86 -12.07 4.00
C THR A 101 -6.39 -11.68 4.01
N VAL A 102 -5.60 -12.30 4.88
CA VAL A 102 -4.15 -12.11 4.95
C VAL A 102 -3.47 -13.41 4.49
N LYS A 103 -2.49 -13.31 3.59
CA LYS A 103 -1.70 -14.45 3.11
C LYS A 103 -0.20 -14.18 3.24
N ARG A 104 0.54 -15.24 3.58
CA ARG A 104 1.99 -15.25 3.46
C ARG A 104 2.36 -15.77 2.08
N ASP A 105 2.55 -14.88 1.13
CA ASP A 105 2.73 -15.24 -0.27
C ASP A 105 3.44 -14.12 -1.03
N ASP A 106 3.94 -14.42 -2.22
CA ASP A 106 4.48 -13.45 -3.16
C ASP A 106 3.33 -12.59 -3.74
N GLY A 107 3.37 -11.29 -3.43
CA GLY A 107 2.38 -10.32 -3.86
C GLY A 107 2.24 -10.21 -5.38
N PHE A 108 3.34 -10.31 -6.13
CA PHE A 108 3.31 -10.26 -7.59
C PHE A 108 2.61 -11.50 -8.16
N GLN A 109 2.84 -12.69 -7.59
CA GLN A 109 2.14 -13.91 -8.02
C GLN A 109 0.64 -13.85 -7.71
N GLN A 110 0.27 -13.24 -6.58
CA GLN A 110 -1.14 -13.11 -6.22
C GLN A 110 -1.91 -12.21 -7.21
N VAL A 111 -1.27 -11.30 -7.94
CA VAL A 111 -1.95 -10.51 -8.99
C VAL A 111 -2.50 -11.43 -10.08
N LYS A 112 -1.70 -12.42 -10.50
CA LYS A 112 -2.13 -13.43 -11.48
C LYS A 112 -3.16 -14.40 -10.91
N ALA A 113 -3.01 -14.79 -9.65
CA ALA A 113 -3.85 -15.81 -9.02
C ALA A 113 -5.24 -15.32 -8.59
N THR A 114 -5.40 -14.02 -8.35
CA THR A 114 -6.60 -13.47 -7.67
C THR A 114 -7.43 -12.54 -8.55
N LEU A 115 -6.91 -12.12 -9.70
CA LEU A 115 -7.63 -11.29 -10.65
C LEU A 115 -8.23 -12.13 -11.80
N PRO A 116 -9.42 -11.78 -12.30
CA PRO A 116 -10.29 -10.70 -11.83
C PRO A 116 -11.03 -11.06 -10.52
N PRO A 117 -11.35 -10.08 -9.66
CA PRO A 117 -12.15 -10.31 -8.48
C PRO A 117 -13.60 -10.64 -8.87
N LYS A 118 -14.33 -11.37 -8.01
CA LYS A 118 -15.75 -11.73 -8.23
C LYS A 118 -16.63 -10.49 -8.39
N GLU A 119 -16.29 -9.42 -7.67
CA GLU A 119 -16.98 -8.15 -7.63
C GLU A 119 -16.79 -7.31 -8.92
N ARG A 120 -15.83 -7.68 -9.78
CA ARG A 120 -15.45 -6.95 -11.01
C ARG A 120 -15.14 -5.46 -10.80
N ARG A 121 -14.80 -5.10 -9.56
CA ARG A 121 -14.38 -3.77 -9.11
C ARG A 121 -13.22 -3.97 -8.15
N GLY A 122 -12.18 -3.16 -8.24
CA GLY A 122 -11.06 -3.30 -7.34
C GLY A 122 -9.97 -2.25 -7.53
N LEU A 123 -9.27 -2.00 -6.43
CA LEU A 123 -7.99 -1.34 -6.37
C LEU A 123 -6.91 -2.41 -6.12
N VAL A 124 -5.85 -2.38 -6.92
CA VAL A 124 -4.62 -3.15 -6.72
C VAL A 124 -3.51 -2.16 -6.38
N LEU A 125 -3.06 -2.18 -5.13
CA LEU A 125 -1.89 -1.41 -4.69
C LEU A 125 -0.64 -2.28 -4.86
N ILE A 126 0.35 -1.73 -5.54
CA ILE A 126 1.66 -2.36 -5.79
C ILE A 126 2.74 -1.45 -5.21
N ASP A 127 3.32 -1.89 -4.10
CA ASP A 127 4.27 -1.10 -3.31
C ASP A 127 5.44 -1.97 -2.80
N PRO A 128 6.26 -2.53 -3.71
CA PRO A 128 7.40 -3.35 -3.29
C PRO A 128 8.47 -2.50 -2.60
N PRO A 129 9.38 -3.11 -1.81
CA PRO A 129 10.44 -2.38 -1.12
C PRO A 129 11.51 -1.81 -2.05
N TYR A 130 11.60 -2.29 -3.30
CA TYR A 130 12.62 -1.92 -4.29
C TYR A 130 14.08 -2.16 -3.81
N GLU A 131 14.26 -3.19 -2.98
CA GLU A 131 15.59 -3.66 -2.53
C GLU A 131 16.36 -4.33 -3.68
N LEU A 132 15.64 -5.00 -4.58
CA LEU A 132 16.20 -5.70 -5.72
C LEU A 132 15.96 -4.90 -7.00
N LYS A 133 16.94 -4.92 -7.91
CA LYS A 133 16.81 -4.24 -9.21
C LYS A 133 15.70 -4.87 -10.07
N GLU A 134 15.43 -6.13 -9.82
CA GLU A 134 14.39 -6.94 -10.47
C GLU A 134 12.98 -6.48 -10.07
N ASP A 135 12.79 -5.82 -8.92
CA ASP A 135 11.49 -5.34 -8.45
C ASP A 135 10.86 -4.38 -9.48
N TYR A 136 11.69 -3.54 -10.10
CA TYR A 136 11.27 -2.61 -11.16
C TYR A 136 10.67 -3.35 -12.37
N ASP A 137 11.20 -4.52 -12.73
CA ASP A 137 10.68 -5.35 -13.82
C ASP A 137 9.46 -6.16 -13.39
N LEU A 138 9.45 -6.65 -12.15
CA LEU A 138 8.34 -7.41 -11.59
C LEU A 138 7.07 -6.56 -11.48
N VAL A 139 7.20 -5.28 -11.13
CA VAL A 139 6.09 -4.32 -11.13
C VAL A 139 5.45 -4.22 -12.51
N ILE A 140 6.25 -4.04 -13.57
CA ILE A 140 5.75 -3.95 -14.95
C ILE A 140 4.99 -5.24 -15.31
N LYS A 141 5.61 -6.40 -15.10
CA LYS A 141 5.00 -7.71 -15.40
C LYS A 141 3.72 -7.95 -14.62
N ALA A 142 3.67 -7.58 -13.35
CA ALA A 142 2.49 -7.73 -12.52
C ALA A 142 1.34 -6.85 -13.02
N VAL A 143 1.62 -5.60 -13.42
CA VAL A 143 0.60 -4.72 -14.01
C VAL A 143 0.11 -5.28 -15.34
N GLU A 144 0.99 -5.76 -16.22
CA GLU A 144 0.60 -6.38 -17.49
C GLU A 144 -0.29 -7.61 -17.29
N GLU A 145 0.13 -8.55 -16.44
CA GLU A 145 -0.63 -9.76 -16.14
C GLU A 145 -1.96 -9.45 -15.45
N GLY A 146 -1.97 -8.47 -14.55
CA GLY A 146 -3.16 -8.00 -13.88
C GLY A 146 -4.14 -7.36 -14.86
N TYR A 147 -3.67 -6.41 -15.67
CA TYR A 147 -4.49 -5.68 -16.63
C TYR A 147 -5.06 -6.60 -17.71
N LYS A 148 -4.29 -7.58 -18.19
CA LYS A 148 -4.76 -8.62 -19.12
C LYS A 148 -5.99 -9.38 -18.59
N ARG A 149 -6.08 -9.57 -17.27
CA ARG A 149 -7.19 -10.27 -16.59
C ARG A 149 -8.30 -9.34 -16.15
N PHE A 150 -7.95 -8.11 -15.74
CA PHE A 150 -8.86 -7.16 -15.13
C PHE A 150 -8.59 -5.72 -15.58
N ALA A 151 -8.79 -5.47 -16.88
CA ALA A 151 -8.50 -4.18 -17.51
C ALA A 151 -9.28 -2.98 -16.95
N THR A 152 -10.37 -3.21 -16.22
CA THR A 152 -11.18 -2.16 -15.59
C THR A 152 -10.78 -1.86 -14.14
N GLY A 153 -9.83 -2.61 -13.58
CA GLY A 153 -9.28 -2.36 -12.25
C GLY A 153 -8.49 -1.05 -12.18
N THR A 154 -8.46 -0.45 -10.99
CA THR A 154 -7.50 0.63 -10.71
C THR A 154 -6.22 0.02 -10.16
N TYR A 155 -5.09 0.34 -10.78
CA TYR A 155 -3.76 -0.07 -10.33
C TYR A 155 -3.03 1.16 -9.82
N ALA A 156 -2.67 1.16 -8.54
CA ALA A 156 -1.87 2.20 -7.92
C ALA A 156 -0.48 1.63 -7.64
N ILE A 157 0.55 2.30 -8.15
CA ILE A 157 1.94 1.84 -8.05
C ILE A 157 2.71 2.93 -7.32
N TRP A 158 3.29 2.59 -6.17
CA TRP A 158 4.27 3.45 -5.53
C TRP A 158 5.65 3.17 -6.12
N TYR A 159 6.49 4.19 -6.29
CA TYR A 159 7.86 4.01 -6.75
C TYR A 159 8.77 5.08 -6.11
N PRO A 160 9.99 4.72 -5.69
CA PRO A 160 10.96 5.68 -5.20
C PRO A 160 11.74 6.32 -6.35
N VAL A 161 12.28 7.52 -6.10
CA VAL A 161 13.17 8.23 -7.04
C VAL A 161 14.59 8.28 -6.44
N VAL A 162 15.21 7.11 -6.27
CA VAL A 162 16.62 7.01 -5.85
C VAL A 162 17.54 7.23 -7.06
N LEU A 163 17.40 6.39 -8.09
CA LEU A 163 18.08 6.54 -9.37
C LEU A 163 17.05 6.80 -10.48
N ARG A 164 17.11 7.98 -11.09
CA ARG A 164 16.19 8.40 -12.18
C ARG A 164 16.11 7.38 -13.32
N GLN A 165 17.17 6.62 -13.58
CA GLN A 165 17.18 5.58 -14.61
C GLN A 165 16.24 4.40 -14.28
N GLN A 166 16.15 4.00 -13.01
CA GLN A 166 15.28 2.91 -12.57
C GLN A 166 13.80 3.32 -12.67
N THR A 167 13.48 4.55 -12.25
CA THR A 167 12.13 5.10 -12.40
C THR A 167 11.73 5.21 -13.89
N LYS A 168 12.65 5.66 -14.76
CA LYS A 168 12.43 5.69 -16.22
C LYS A 168 12.16 4.30 -16.80
N ARG A 169 12.70 3.24 -16.20
CA ARG A 169 12.47 1.86 -16.62
C ARG A 169 11.01 1.44 -16.44
N ILE A 170 10.42 1.75 -15.27
CA ILE A 170 8.99 1.50 -15.01
C ILE A 170 8.14 2.21 -16.07
N PHE A 171 8.39 3.50 -16.30
CA PHE A 171 7.58 4.27 -17.26
C PHE A 171 7.70 3.75 -18.69
N LYS A 172 8.90 3.44 -19.17
CA LYS A 172 9.11 2.87 -20.50
C LYS A 172 8.45 1.49 -20.63
N GLY A 173 8.53 0.65 -19.59
CA GLY A 173 7.88 -0.66 -19.59
C GLY A 173 6.37 -0.55 -19.65
N LEU A 174 5.77 0.31 -18.83
CA LEU A 174 4.33 0.57 -18.84
C LEU A 174 3.87 1.19 -20.17
N GLU A 175 4.65 2.08 -20.78
CA GLU A 175 4.35 2.62 -22.11
C GLU A 175 4.40 1.52 -23.19
N ALA A 176 5.44 0.68 -23.17
CA ALA A 176 5.60 -0.43 -24.11
C ALA A 176 4.50 -1.50 -24.00
N SER A 177 3.87 -1.63 -22.83
CA SER A 177 2.73 -2.55 -22.62
C SER A 177 1.48 -2.18 -23.43
N GLY A 178 1.38 -0.95 -23.92
CA GLY A 178 0.19 -0.43 -24.63
C GLY A 178 -1.01 -0.14 -23.72
N ILE A 179 -0.86 -0.25 -22.40
CA ILE A 179 -1.90 0.11 -21.42
C ILE A 179 -2.17 1.62 -21.51
N ARG A 180 -3.45 1.98 -21.60
CA ARG A 180 -3.89 3.38 -21.70
C ARG A 180 -4.41 3.89 -20.36
N LYS A 181 -4.62 5.21 -20.27
CA LYS A 181 -5.15 5.91 -19.08
C LYS A 181 -4.26 5.76 -17.83
N ILE A 182 -2.96 5.89 -18.04
CA ILE A 182 -1.98 5.92 -16.95
C ILE A 182 -1.79 7.38 -16.52
N LEU A 183 -2.01 7.66 -15.23
CA LEU A 183 -1.73 8.95 -14.62
C LEU A 183 -0.48 8.84 -13.76
N LYS A 184 0.42 9.83 -13.87
CA LYS A 184 1.58 9.99 -13.00
C LYS A 184 1.40 11.22 -12.12
N LEU A 185 1.57 11.04 -10.81
CA LEU A 185 1.61 12.13 -9.83
C LEU A 185 3.09 12.45 -9.54
N ASN A 186 3.49 13.72 -9.65
CA ASN A 186 4.84 14.19 -9.32
C ASN A 186 4.80 15.06 -8.07
#